data_AF-A0AA38NNC6-F1
#
_entry.id   AF-A0AA38NNC6-F1
#
_cell.length_a   1.000
_cell.length_b   1.000
_cell.length_c   1.000
_cell.angle_alpha   90.00
_cell.angle_beta   90.00
_cell.angle_gamma   90.00
#
_symmetry.space_group_name_H-M   'P 1'
#
loop_
_entity.id
_entity.type
_entity.pdbx_description
1 polymer ?
#
loop_
_entity_poly.entity_id
_entity_poly.type
_entity_poly.pdbx_seq_one_letter_code
_entity_poly.pdbx_strand_id
1 'polypeptide(L)'
;MCRTMFANVLALVFALLCSQLVNVVGVPSPAADASADLGGLSIGDIINALGIGLVQNISAIITLESLTDNLIDINFTAKNPLIIELTLDKVSSLAGVNNTVYASFDHTFDPPVVVRPLGTANSGTIDNVLLVQGAINSLNIIPLGELDLLDVNVSVRAATIDGFGGIPIPIDGLKQSDVPTT
;
A
#
# COMPACT_ATOMS: atom_id res chain seq x y z
N MET A 1 58.26 13.38 -42.67
CA MET A 1 57.88 12.76 -41.38
C MET A 1 57.04 13.68 -40.46
N CYS A 2 56.50 14.83 -40.93
CA CYS A 2 55.76 15.77 -40.05
C CYS A 2 54.22 15.81 -40.28
N ARG A 3 53.66 15.03 -41.23
CA ARG A 3 52.21 15.04 -41.52
C ARG A 3 51.42 13.90 -40.86
N THR A 4 52.08 12.79 -40.51
CA THR A 4 51.42 11.62 -39.89
C THR A 4 51.24 11.76 -38.37
N MET A 5 52.08 12.56 -37.71
CA MET A 5 51.98 12.83 -36.26
C MET A 5 50.78 13.70 -35.90
N PHE A 6 50.44 14.70 -36.73
CA PHE A 6 49.31 15.62 -36.46
C PHE A 6 47.94 14.94 -36.56
N ALA A 7 47.79 13.95 -37.46
CA ALA A 7 46.53 13.21 -37.61
C ALA A 7 46.24 12.30 -36.39
N ASN A 8 47.28 11.68 -35.82
CA ASN A 8 47.13 10.79 -34.67
C ASN A 8 46.85 11.57 -33.37
N VAL A 9 47.42 12.76 -33.21
CA VAL A 9 47.13 13.63 -32.05
C VAL A 9 45.70 14.17 -32.12
N LEU A 10 45.21 14.54 -33.32
CA LEU A 10 43.83 15.02 -33.50
C LEU A 10 42.80 13.90 -33.27
N ALA A 11 43.10 12.65 -33.70
CA ALA A 11 42.26 11.49 -33.44
C ALA A 11 42.21 11.13 -31.93
N LEU A 12 43.34 11.28 -31.22
CA LEU A 12 43.40 11.04 -29.77
C LEU A 12 42.63 12.09 -28.97
N VAL A 13 42.69 13.37 -29.38
CA VAL A 13 41.93 14.46 -28.75
C VAL A 13 40.42 14.32 -29.01
N PHE A 14 40.03 13.90 -30.21
CA PHE A 14 38.62 13.63 -30.53
C PHE A 14 38.05 12.44 -29.77
N ALA A 15 38.83 11.36 -29.61
CA ALA A 15 38.45 10.21 -28.79
C ALA A 15 38.34 10.53 -27.29
N LEU A 16 39.18 11.46 -26.78
CA LEU A 16 39.14 11.90 -25.38
C LEU A 16 37.96 12.85 -25.09
N LEU A 17 37.51 13.64 -26.08
CA LEU A 17 36.32 14.50 -25.92
C LEU A 17 35.01 13.69 -25.90
N CYS A 18 34.95 12.57 -26.62
CA CYS A 18 33.76 11.70 -26.65
C CYS A 18 33.52 10.93 -25.34
N SER A 19 34.52 10.78 -24.46
CA SER A 19 34.35 10.06 -23.19
C SER A 19 33.78 10.91 -22.06
N GLN A 20 33.61 12.23 -22.26
CA GLN A 20 33.16 13.17 -21.22
C GLN A 20 31.68 13.54 -21.31
N LEU A 21 30.93 12.98 -22.26
CA LEU A 21 29.47 13.13 -22.33
C LEU A 21 28.77 12.07 -21.46
N VAL A 22 29.05 12.11 -20.16
CA VAL A 22 28.18 11.47 -19.18
C VAL A 22 26.96 12.37 -19.04
N ASN A 23 25.90 12.05 -19.77
CA ASN A 23 24.59 12.59 -19.48
C ASN A 23 24.20 12.09 -18.09
N VAL A 24 24.24 12.99 -17.10
CA VAL A 24 23.51 12.79 -15.84
C VAL A 24 22.05 12.82 -16.22
N VAL A 25 21.45 11.65 -16.41
CA VAL A 25 20.00 11.51 -16.37
C VAL A 25 19.62 11.84 -14.93
N GLY A 26 19.23 13.10 -14.70
CA GLY A 26 18.50 13.46 -13.50
C GLY A 26 17.20 12.67 -13.54
N VAL A 27 17.19 11.52 -12.89
CA VAL A 27 15.95 10.84 -12.54
C VAL A 27 15.16 11.89 -11.74
N PRO A 28 13.93 12.26 -12.15
CA PRO A 28 13.12 13.09 -11.29
C PRO A 28 13.02 12.35 -9.96
N SER A 29 13.59 12.94 -8.90
CA SER A 29 13.27 12.53 -7.54
C SER A 29 11.76 12.50 -7.48
N PRO A 30 11.11 11.41 -7.01
CA PRO A 30 9.69 11.46 -6.76
C PRO A 30 9.44 12.74 -5.97
N ALA A 31 8.51 13.56 -6.49
CA ALA A 31 8.03 14.71 -5.75
C ALA A 31 7.68 14.16 -4.37
N ALA A 32 8.31 14.68 -3.32
CA ALA A 32 7.88 14.38 -1.97
C ALA A 32 6.41 14.81 -1.96
N ASP A 33 5.52 13.82 -1.93
CA ASP A 33 4.11 14.08 -1.71
C ASP A 33 4.07 14.96 -0.46
N ALA A 34 3.50 16.15 -0.62
CA ALA A 34 3.16 16.96 0.52
C ALA A 34 2.12 16.14 1.27
N SER A 35 2.57 15.30 2.20
CA SER A 35 1.74 14.71 3.21
C SER A 35 0.89 15.86 3.73
N ALA A 36 -0.44 15.67 3.73
CA ALA A 36 -1.39 16.63 4.24
C ALA A 36 -1.25 16.67 5.77
N ASP A 37 -0.10 17.19 6.19
CA ASP A 37 0.46 17.07 7.51
C ASP A 37 -0.02 18.26 8.32
N LEU A 38 -1.07 18.05 9.11
CA LEU A 38 -1.58 19.07 10.02
C LEU A 38 -0.68 19.11 11.26
N GLY A 39 0.43 19.83 11.15
CA GLY A 39 1.29 20.15 12.29
C GLY A 39 2.33 19.08 12.66
N GLY A 40 2.73 18.22 11.72
CA GLY A 40 3.70 17.15 11.95
C GLY A 40 3.08 15.79 12.32
N LEU A 41 1.75 15.68 12.21
CA LEU A 41 0.98 14.44 12.38
C LEU A 41 0.34 14.07 11.04
N SER A 42 0.59 12.83 10.59
CA SER A 42 -0.07 12.30 9.41
C SER A 42 -1.58 12.12 9.67
N ILE A 43 -2.37 12.05 8.61
CA ILE A 43 -3.81 11.76 8.72
C ILE A 43 -4.03 10.39 9.36
N GLY A 44 -3.13 9.43 9.11
CA GLY A 44 -3.13 8.13 9.79
C GLY A 44 -2.95 8.27 11.29
N ASP A 45 -2.00 9.10 11.74
CA ASP A 45 -1.79 9.37 13.18
C ASP A 45 -3.03 9.99 13.84
N ILE A 46 -3.71 10.89 13.14
CA ILE A 46 -4.96 11.51 13.62
C ILE A 46 -6.07 10.47 13.73
N ILE A 47 -6.26 9.63 12.71
CA ILE A 47 -7.30 8.58 12.70
C ILE A 47 -7.03 7.55 13.81
N ASN A 48 -5.77 7.14 13.95
CA ASN A 48 -5.32 6.24 15.01
C ASN A 48 -5.59 6.85 16.41
N ALA A 49 -5.24 8.12 16.60
CA ALA A 49 -5.47 8.84 17.87
C ALA A 49 -6.95 9.00 18.20
N LEU A 50 -7.80 9.12 17.18
CA LEU A 50 -9.25 9.21 17.32
C LEU A 50 -9.93 7.83 17.46
N GLY A 51 -9.20 6.73 17.26
CA GLY A 51 -9.72 5.36 17.36
C GLY A 51 -10.79 5.03 16.31
N ILE A 52 -10.83 5.76 15.20
CA ILE A 52 -11.85 5.59 14.15
C ILE A 52 -11.35 4.53 13.16
N GLY A 53 -11.45 3.27 13.54
CA GLY A 53 -11.08 2.15 12.69
C GLY A 53 -11.82 2.18 11.35
N LEU A 54 -11.08 2.05 10.25
CA LEU A 54 -11.64 1.96 8.89
C LEU A 54 -12.10 0.55 8.55
N VAL A 55 -11.55 -0.47 9.21
CA VAL A 55 -11.88 -1.88 8.98
C VAL A 55 -12.81 -2.36 10.09
N GLN A 56 -13.99 -2.86 9.75
CA GLN A 56 -14.94 -3.37 10.74
C GLN A 56 -14.73 -4.86 11.06
N ASN A 57 -14.47 -5.67 10.04
CA ASN A 57 -14.23 -7.10 10.15
C ASN A 57 -13.47 -7.60 8.92
N ILE A 58 -12.82 -8.74 9.06
CA ILE A 58 -12.08 -9.44 8.02
C ILE A 58 -12.63 -10.87 7.90
N SER A 59 -12.68 -11.38 6.68
CA SER A 59 -13.01 -12.78 6.40
C SER A 59 -11.92 -13.38 5.54
N ALA A 60 -11.32 -14.47 6.02
CA ALA A 60 -10.22 -15.18 5.36
C ALA A 60 -10.73 -16.49 4.75
N ILE A 61 -10.38 -16.71 3.50
CA ILE A 61 -10.77 -17.89 2.73
C ILE A 61 -9.51 -18.73 2.52
N ILE A 62 -9.42 -19.83 3.27
CA ILE A 62 -8.29 -20.76 3.20
C ILE A 62 -8.74 -21.99 2.42
N THR A 63 -8.03 -22.31 1.34
CA THR A 63 -8.24 -23.52 0.56
C THR A 63 -7.20 -24.58 0.90
N LEU A 64 -7.33 -25.80 0.35
CA LEU A 64 -6.32 -26.83 0.56
C LEU A 64 -4.98 -26.45 -0.10
N GLU A 65 -5.02 -25.72 -1.21
CA GLU A 65 -3.83 -25.23 -1.93
C GLU A 65 -3.06 -24.20 -1.10
N SER A 66 -3.80 -23.38 -0.34
CA SER A 66 -3.25 -22.42 0.63
C SER A 66 -2.26 -23.05 1.62
N LEU A 67 -2.42 -24.33 1.96
CA LEU A 67 -1.52 -25.04 2.88
C LEU A 67 -0.14 -25.31 2.30
N THR A 68 -0.01 -25.21 0.97
CA THR A 68 1.23 -25.46 0.24
C THR A 68 1.87 -24.19 -0.31
N ASP A 69 1.08 -23.25 -0.82
CA ASP A 69 1.59 -22.00 -1.43
C ASP A 69 1.64 -20.84 -0.43
N ASN A 70 0.99 -20.98 0.73
CA ASN A 70 0.85 -19.95 1.77
C ASN A 70 0.10 -18.70 1.28
N LEU A 71 -0.77 -18.84 0.29
CA LEU A 71 -1.61 -17.77 -0.24
C LEU A 71 -3.07 -18.03 0.14
N ILE A 72 -3.76 -16.99 0.58
CA ILE A 72 -5.19 -17.04 0.89
C ILE A 72 -5.90 -15.88 0.20
N ASP A 73 -7.21 -15.97 0.12
CA ASP A 73 -8.04 -14.84 -0.31
C ASP A 73 -8.70 -14.24 0.91
N ILE A 74 -8.89 -12.92 0.92
CA ILE A 74 -9.60 -12.25 2.02
C ILE A 74 -10.66 -11.30 1.47
N ASN A 75 -11.58 -10.90 2.32
CA ASN A 75 -12.36 -9.69 2.11
C ASN A 75 -12.53 -8.99 3.46
N PHE A 76 -12.75 -7.68 3.44
CA PHE A 76 -12.99 -6.90 4.64
C PHE A 76 -14.17 -5.94 4.44
N THR A 77 -14.79 -5.57 5.55
CA THR A 77 -15.81 -4.52 5.55
C THR A 77 -15.16 -3.20 5.92
N ALA A 78 -15.13 -2.26 4.98
CA ALA A 78 -14.75 -0.87 5.24
C ALA A 78 -15.92 -0.12 5.90
N LYS A 79 -15.62 0.68 6.92
CA LYS A 79 -16.57 1.56 7.59
C LYS A 79 -16.18 3.02 7.36
N ASN A 80 -17.13 3.82 6.92
CA ASN A 80 -16.97 5.25 6.77
C ASN A 80 -17.64 5.99 7.94
N PRO A 81 -16.88 6.56 8.88
CA PRO A 81 -17.43 7.31 10.01
C PRO A 81 -17.82 8.76 9.65
N LEU A 82 -17.55 9.21 8.43
CA LEU A 82 -17.74 10.59 8.00
C LEU A 82 -19.09 10.79 7.29
N ILE A 83 -19.58 12.03 7.31
CA ILE A 83 -20.81 12.45 6.58
C ILE A 83 -20.57 12.69 5.08
N ILE A 84 -19.39 12.35 4.57
CA ILE A 84 -18.99 12.48 3.17
C ILE A 84 -18.61 11.11 2.63
N GLU A 85 -18.74 10.90 1.32
CA GLU A 85 -18.37 9.64 0.68
C GLU A 85 -16.84 9.45 0.69
N LEU A 86 -16.40 8.22 0.90
CA LEU A 86 -15.01 7.79 0.77
C LEU A 86 -14.93 6.76 -0.34
N THR A 87 -13.94 6.89 -1.22
CA THR A 87 -13.63 5.91 -2.25
C THR A 87 -12.23 5.36 -2.04
N LEU A 88 -12.09 4.05 -1.88
CA LEU A 88 -10.81 3.38 -1.68
C LEU A 88 -10.28 2.94 -3.05
N ASP A 89 -9.11 3.44 -3.42
CA ASP A 89 -8.44 3.08 -4.67
C ASP A 89 -7.38 1.99 -4.46
N LYS A 90 -6.67 2.04 -3.33
CA LYS A 90 -5.60 1.10 -3.01
C LYS A 90 -5.53 0.84 -1.50
N VAL A 91 -5.17 -0.37 -1.12
CA VAL A 91 -4.86 -0.75 0.26
C VAL A 91 -3.62 -1.65 0.31
N SER A 92 -2.77 -1.44 1.30
CA SER A 92 -1.71 -2.37 1.70
C SER A 92 -1.78 -2.56 3.19
N SER A 93 -1.50 -3.77 3.67
CA SER A 93 -1.68 -4.12 5.08
C SER A 93 -0.69 -5.17 5.53
N LEU A 94 -0.24 -5.01 6.77
CA LEU A 94 0.43 -6.02 7.58
C LEU A 94 -0.48 -6.36 8.77
N ALA A 95 -0.99 -7.58 8.80
CA ALA A 95 -1.82 -8.08 9.89
C ALA A 95 -1.07 -9.13 10.71
N GLY A 96 -1.31 -9.15 12.01
CA GLY A 96 -0.57 -9.98 12.94
C GLY A 96 -1.21 -10.14 14.30
N VAL A 97 -0.50 -10.82 15.19
CA VAL A 97 -0.88 -11.02 16.59
C VAL A 97 0.37 -10.82 17.44
N ASN A 98 0.26 -10.06 18.54
CA ASN A 98 1.39 -9.78 19.43
C ASN A 98 2.62 -9.21 18.67
N ASN A 99 2.40 -8.26 17.76
CA ASN A 99 3.42 -7.66 16.88
C ASN A 99 4.14 -8.64 15.93
N THR A 100 3.69 -9.89 15.83
CA THR A 100 4.20 -10.84 14.84
C THR A 100 3.32 -10.79 13.61
N VAL A 101 3.90 -10.47 12.44
CA VAL A 101 3.17 -10.40 11.16
C VAL A 101 2.85 -11.81 10.68
N TYR A 102 1.57 -12.06 10.42
CA TYR A 102 1.06 -13.33 9.87
C TYR A 102 0.54 -13.19 8.46
N ALA A 103 -0.02 -12.04 8.08
CA ALA A 103 -0.55 -11.81 6.74
C ALA A 103 -0.05 -10.49 6.17
N SER A 104 0.21 -10.46 4.87
CA SER A 104 0.61 -9.26 4.14
C SER A 104 0.01 -9.24 2.74
N PHE A 105 -0.48 -8.08 2.32
CA PHE A 105 -0.92 -7.86 0.95
C PHE A 105 -0.79 -6.40 0.53
N ASP A 106 -0.78 -6.21 -0.79
CA ASP A 106 -0.92 -4.92 -1.48
C ASP A 106 -1.92 -5.14 -2.62
N HIS A 107 -3.01 -4.37 -2.62
CA HIS A 107 -4.12 -4.52 -3.55
C HIS A 107 -4.60 -3.16 -4.06
N THR A 108 -4.81 -3.07 -5.38
CA THR A 108 -5.42 -1.92 -6.05
C THR A 108 -6.78 -2.34 -6.57
N PHE A 109 -7.82 -1.60 -6.22
CA PHE A 109 -9.20 -1.92 -6.56
C PHE A 109 -9.54 -1.47 -7.99
N ASP A 110 -10.15 -2.36 -8.77
CA ASP A 110 -10.73 -2.05 -10.07
C ASP A 110 -12.05 -2.82 -10.27
N PRO A 111 -13.23 -2.17 -10.16
CA PRO A 111 -13.42 -0.74 -9.86
C PRO A 111 -13.11 -0.38 -8.39
N PRO A 112 -12.85 0.91 -8.08
CA PRO A 112 -12.66 1.38 -6.71
C PRO A 112 -13.85 1.06 -5.78
N VAL A 113 -13.58 0.90 -4.49
CA VAL A 113 -14.61 0.58 -3.48
C VAL A 113 -15.22 1.86 -2.93
N VAL A 114 -16.51 2.06 -3.17
CA VAL A 114 -17.26 3.24 -2.70
C VAL A 114 -17.92 2.95 -1.36
N VAL A 115 -17.54 3.73 -0.33
CA VAL A 115 -18.08 3.65 1.03
C VAL A 115 -18.92 4.89 1.31
N ARG A 116 -20.24 4.69 1.31
CA ARG A 116 -21.22 5.77 1.49
C ARG A 116 -21.06 6.49 2.84
N PRO A 117 -21.51 7.76 2.95
CA PRO A 117 -21.52 8.50 4.20
C PRO A 117 -22.14 7.71 5.36
N LEU A 118 -21.45 7.66 6.50
CA LEU A 118 -21.86 6.95 7.72
C LEU A 118 -22.18 5.46 7.51
N GLY A 119 -21.73 4.87 6.40
CA GLY A 119 -22.08 3.53 5.97
C GLY A 119 -20.90 2.56 5.99
N THR A 120 -21.14 1.39 5.42
CA THR A 120 -20.13 0.35 5.23
C THR A 120 -20.16 -0.16 3.80
N ALA A 121 -19.04 -0.72 3.33
CA ALA A 121 -18.94 -1.42 2.06
C ALA A 121 -17.99 -2.60 2.19
N ASN A 122 -18.28 -3.70 1.50
CA ASN A 122 -17.35 -4.82 1.39
C ASN A 122 -16.28 -4.48 0.34
N SER A 123 -15.02 -4.85 0.60
CA SER A 123 -13.90 -4.63 -0.30
C SER A 123 -13.98 -5.42 -1.61
N GLY A 124 -14.84 -6.45 -1.66
CA GLY A 124 -14.68 -7.54 -2.60
C GLY A 124 -13.55 -8.48 -2.17
N THR A 125 -13.33 -9.53 -2.96
CA THR A 125 -12.25 -10.48 -2.73
C THR A 125 -10.91 -9.86 -3.11
N ILE A 126 -9.95 -10.00 -2.21
CA ILE A 126 -8.55 -9.68 -2.40
C ILE A 126 -7.82 -11.01 -2.44
N ASP A 127 -7.39 -11.38 -3.65
CA ASP A 127 -6.70 -12.65 -3.88
C ASP A 127 -5.23 -12.58 -3.49
N ASN A 128 -4.62 -13.76 -3.29
CA ASN A 128 -3.17 -13.92 -3.13
C ASN A 128 -2.55 -13.15 -1.94
N VAL A 129 -3.26 -13.09 -0.82
CA VAL A 129 -2.71 -12.58 0.44
C VAL A 129 -1.67 -13.56 0.98
N LEU A 130 -0.47 -13.05 1.25
CA LEU A 130 0.65 -13.86 1.70
C LEU A 130 0.56 -14.13 3.19
N LEU A 131 0.56 -15.41 3.57
CA LEU A 131 0.76 -15.84 4.95
C LEU A 131 2.26 -15.91 5.26
N VAL A 132 2.77 -14.84 5.86
CA VAL A 132 4.21 -14.63 6.09
C VAL A 132 4.83 -15.72 6.98
N GLN A 133 4.08 -16.23 7.96
CA GLN A 133 4.53 -17.35 8.81
C GLN A 133 4.25 -18.72 8.20
N GLY A 134 3.66 -18.76 7.00
CA GLY A 134 3.14 -19.96 6.37
C GLY A 134 1.75 -20.35 6.89
N ALA A 135 1.03 -21.13 6.10
CA ALA A 135 -0.35 -21.50 6.38
C ALA A 135 -0.48 -22.35 7.66
N ILE A 136 0.40 -23.33 7.88
CA ILE A 136 0.35 -24.21 9.06
C ILE A 136 0.46 -23.41 10.36
N ASN A 137 1.38 -22.45 10.43
CA ASN A 137 1.52 -21.60 11.61
C ASN A 137 0.34 -20.63 11.75
N SER A 138 -0.22 -20.18 10.64
CA SER A 138 -1.39 -19.29 10.62
C SER A 138 -2.67 -20.00 11.05
N LEU A 139 -2.79 -21.32 10.90
CA LEU A 139 -3.93 -22.07 11.44
C LEU A 139 -4.02 -21.99 12.97
N ASN A 140 -2.89 -21.85 13.66
CA ASN A 140 -2.87 -21.77 15.13
C ASN A 140 -3.47 -20.48 15.69
N ILE A 141 -3.56 -19.43 14.87
CA ILE A 141 -4.13 -18.13 15.29
C ILE A 141 -5.62 -17.99 14.93
N ILE A 142 -6.17 -18.84 14.06
CA ILE A 142 -7.61 -18.83 13.71
C ILE A 142 -8.51 -18.92 14.96
N PRO A 143 -8.23 -19.77 15.97
CA PRO A 143 -9.09 -19.86 17.16
C PRO A 143 -9.17 -18.58 17.99
N LEU A 144 -8.30 -17.59 17.76
CA LEU A 144 -8.36 -16.29 18.43
C LEU A 144 -9.56 -15.46 17.92
N GLY A 145 -9.92 -15.60 16.64
CA GLY A 145 -11.03 -14.86 16.02
C GLY A 145 -10.79 -13.36 15.83
N GLU A 146 -9.56 -12.89 16.05
CA GLU A 146 -9.17 -11.49 15.92
C GLU A 146 -7.73 -11.33 15.42
N LEU A 147 -7.45 -10.21 14.75
CA LEU A 147 -6.14 -9.83 14.25
C LEU A 147 -5.86 -8.36 14.53
N ASP A 148 -4.60 -8.05 14.78
CA ASP A 148 -4.10 -6.68 14.81
C ASP A 148 -3.66 -6.26 13.41
N LEU A 149 -4.15 -5.13 12.95
CA LEU A 149 -3.62 -4.41 11.80
C LEU A 149 -2.43 -3.57 12.28
N LEU A 150 -1.22 -4.08 12.03
CA LEU A 150 0.04 -3.55 12.56
C LEU A 150 0.55 -2.35 11.75
N ASP A 151 0.24 -2.33 10.46
CA ASP A 151 0.55 -1.24 9.53
C ASP A 151 -0.39 -1.33 8.32
N VAL A 152 -1.16 -0.28 8.07
CA VAL A 152 -2.09 -0.21 6.94
C VAL A 152 -1.94 1.12 6.24
N ASN A 153 -1.68 1.05 4.93
CA ASN A 153 -1.64 2.23 4.08
C ASN A 153 -2.79 2.15 3.08
N VAL A 154 -3.64 3.18 3.05
CA VAL A 154 -4.84 3.26 2.22
C VAL A 154 -4.78 4.54 1.39
N SER A 155 -4.97 4.39 0.07
CA SER A 155 -5.22 5.51 -0.82
C SER A 155 -6.73 5.73 -0.93
N VAL A 156 -7.21 6.83 -0.38
CA VAL A 156 -8.63 7.17 -0.32
C VAL A 156 -8.88 8.48 -1.04
N ARG A 157 -10.00 8.60 -1.75
CA ARG A 157 -10.55 9.89 -2.20
C ARG A 157 -11.78 10.23 -1.36
N ALA A 158 -11.76 11.40 -0.72
CA ALA A 158 -12.88 11.89 0.06
C ALA A 158 -13.76 12.84 -0.75
N ALA A 159 -15.03 12.94 -0.36
CA ALA A 159 -16.05 13.77 -1.03
C ALA A 159 -16.20 13.44 -2.53
N THR A 160 -16.08 12.15 -2.86
CA THR A 160 -16.47 11.61 -4.16
C THR A 160 -17.98 11.63 -4.34
N ILE A 161 -18.43 11.44 -5.58
CA ILE A 161 -19.84 11.20 -5.90
C ILE A 161 -19.89 9.92 -6.72
N ASP A 162 -20.42 8.84 -6.12
CA ASP A 162 -20.45 7.49 -6.71
C ASP A 162 -19.07 7.04 -7.24
N GLY A 163 -18.00 7.32 -6.49
CA GLY A 163 -16.63 6.94 -6.85
C GLY A 163 -15.89 7.88 -7.79
N PHE A 164 -16.55 8.92 -8.31
CA PHE A 164 -15.95 9.89 -9.22
C PHE A 164 -15.46 11.16 -8.51
N GLY A 165 -14.34 11.71 -8.99
CA GLY A 165 -13.73 12.93 -8.45
C GLY A 165 -13.13 12.73 -7.07
N GLY A 166 -13.39 13.67 -6.16
CA GLY A 166 -12.91 13.66 -4.78
C GLY A 166 -11.50 14.25 -4.60
N ILE A 167 -11.14 14.45 -3.34
CA ILE A 167 -9.82 14.91 -2.92
C ILE A 167 -9.02 13.69 -2.47
N PRO A 168 -7.85 13.40 -3.09
CA PRO A 168 -7.00 12.31 -2.65
C PRO A 168 -6.45 12.59 -1.25
N ILE A 169 -6.54 11.59 -0.39
CA ILE A 169 -6.10 11.57 0.99
C ILE A 169 -5.30 10.28 1.17
N PRO A 170 -3.96 10.33 1.08
CA PRO A 170 -3.13 9.20 1.49
C PRO A 170 -3.26 9.05 3.01
N ILE A 171 -3.50 7.82 3.45
CA ILE A 171 -3.52 7.47 4.86
C ILE A 171 -2.50 6.38 5.09
N ASP A 172 -1.38 6.73 5.70
CA ASP A 172 -0.28 5.81 5.93
C ASP A 172 -0.18 5.45 7.42
N GLY A 173 0.31 4.24 7.73
CA GLY A 173 0.60 3.85 9.10
C GLY A 173 -0.62 3.64 10.00
N LEU A 174 -1.79 3.33 9.45
CA LEU A 174 -2.96 3.03 10.26
C LEU A 174 -2.74 1.76 11.08
N LYS A 175 -3.16 1.82 12.35
CA LYS A 175 -3.09 0.70 13.28
C LYS A 175 -4.45 0.46 13.90
N GLN A 176 -4.84 -0.79 13.97
CA GLN A 176 -6.11 -1.17 14.59
C GLN A 176 -5.96 -2.51 15.29
N SER A 177 -6.25 -2.55 16.58
CA SER A 177 -6.21 -3.78 17.37
C SER A 177 -7.54 -4.51 17.38
N ASP A 178 -7.49 -5.80 17.68
CA ASP A 178 -8.65 -6.66 17.95
C ASP A 178 -9.69 -6.63 16.81
N VAL A 179 -9.23 -6.65 15.56
CA VAL A 179 -10.12 -6.65 14.39
C VAL A 179 -10.74 -8.03 14.24
N PRO A 180 -12.07 -8.17 14.33
CA PRO A 180 -12.74 -9.47 14.22
C PRO A 180 -12.42 -10.14 12.88
N THR A 181 -11.95 -11.38 12.94
CA THR A 181 -11.54 -12.17 11.78
C THR A 181 -12.21 -13.54 11.82
N THR A 182 -12.74 -13.98 10.67
CA THR A 182 -13.42 -15.29 10.53
C THR A 182 -12.82 -16.10 9.40
#